data_AF-A0A1I5IIN1-F1
#
_entry.id   AF-A0A1I5IIN1-F1
#
_cell.length_a   1.000
_cell.length_b   1.000
_cell.length_c   1.000
_cell.angle_alpha   90.00
_cell.angle_beta   90.00
_cell.angle_gamma   90.00
#
_symmetry.space_group_name_H-M   'P 1'
#
loop_
_entity.id
_entity.type
_entity.pdbx_description
1 polymer ?
#
loop_
_entity_poly.entity_id
_entity_poly.type
_entity_poly.pdbx_seq_one_letter_code
_entity_poly.pdbx_strand_id
1 'polypeptide(L)'
;MKLNTRKMMTVIGLMAAMLFAPVLEASAQDIPSIPRKTTTKAVKTKKVKKNANVVWGTEYDYLSTRYINYDDISGYDRGQIRVLKNSIYARHGRIFKDAALREYFEQQSWYRGTRNEIPAGEFNKYENANIAFLLKYE
;
A
#
# COMPACT_ATOMS: atom_id res chain seq x y z
N MET A 1 43.26 18.88 54.65
CA MET A 1 42.81 17.46 54.64
C MET A 1 43.28 16.84 53.31
N LYS A 2 44.19 15.86 53.39
CA LYS A 2 44.64 14.81 52.43
C LYS A 2 44.45 15.05 50.91
N LEU A 3 45.54 15.21 50.14
CA LEU A 3 46.27 14.21 49.31
C LEU A 3 45.46 13.80 48.04
N ASN A 4 45.89 14.03 46.78
CA ASN A 4 46.97 13.35 46.02
C ASN A 4 47.18 14.12 44.68
N THR A 5 48.36 14.65 44.33
CA THR A 5 49.54 14.01 43.72
C THR A 5 49.32 13.34 42.34
N ARG A 6 49.65 14.12 41.30
CA ARG A 6 50.43 13.82 40.08
C ARG A 6 50.04 12.62 39.22
N LYS A 7 49.84 12.90 37.93
CA LYS A 7 50.75 12.47 36.84
C LYS A 7 50.44 13.23 35.54
N MET A 8 51.42 14.00 35.08
CA MET A 8 51.57 14.36 33.68
C MET A 8 51.74 13.08 32.87
N MET A 9 51.11 12.98 31.69
CA MET A 9 51.70 12.39 30.48
C MET A 9 50.72 12.54 29.31
N THR A 10 51.05 13.49 28.44
CA THR A 10 50.72 13.59 27.02
C THR A 10 50.59 12.23 26.33
N VAL A 11 49.56 12.00 25.49
CA VAL A 11 49.70 11.46 24.12
C VAL A 11 48.48 11.86 23.27
N ILE A 12 48.80 12.29 22.05
CA ILE A 12 48.01 12.72 20.90
C ILE A 12 47.15 11.58 20.31
N GLY A 13 45.98 11.92 19.77
CA GLY A 13 45.45 11.23 18.60
C GLY A 13 44.02 10.71 18.72
N LEU A 14 43.07 11.41 18.09
CA LEU A 14 42.44 11.03 16.82
C LEU A 14 41.05 11.69 16.73
N MET A 15 40.92 12.60 15.76
CA MET A 15 39.75 12.75 14.90
C MET A 15 38.38 12.54 15.55
N ALA A 16 37.80 13.64 16.03
CA ALA A 16 36.35 13.75 16.19
C ALA A 16 35.70 13.87 14.79
N ALA A 17 35.67 12.75 14.06
CA ALA A 17 34.73 12.55 12.97
C ALA A 17 33.48 11.89 13.59
N MET A 18 32.65 12.70 14.25
CA MET A 18 31.27 12.29 14.53
C MET A 18 30.53 12.27 13.19
N LEU A 19 30.69 11.17 12.46
CA LEU A 19 29.81 10.80 11.37
C LEU A 19 28.40 10.77 11.95
N PHE A 20 27.62 11.78 11.55
CA PHE A 20 26.18 11.80 11.73
C PHE A 20 25.64 10.46 11.22
N ALA A 21 24.94 9.75 12.10
CA ALA A 21 24.45 8.40 11.90
C ALA A 21 23.70 8.25 10.56
N PRO A 22 23.71 7.04 9.96
CA PRO A 22 22.78 6.76 8.88
C PRO A 22 21.36 6.83 9.46
N VAL A 23 20.61 7.89 9.15
CA VAL A 23 19.15 7.78 9.10
C VAL A 23 18.84 6.99 7.83
N LEU A 24 19.03 5.67 7.93
CA LEU A 24 18.49 4.71 6.99
C LEU A 24 17.84 3.56 7.76
N GLU A 25 17.13 3.90 8.82
CA GLU A 25 16.16 3.01 9.44
C GLU A 25 14.83 3.76 9.51
N ALA A 26 14.36 4.21 8.33
CA ALA A 26 12.92 4.31 8.14
C ALA A 26 12.42 2.89 8.33
N SER A 27 11.85 2.60 9.50
CA SER A 27 11.21 1.34 9.83
C SER A 27 10.40 0.89 8.61
N ALA A 28 10.91 -0.12 7.91
CA ALA A 28 10.18 -0.83 6.89
C ALA A 28 9.07 -1.61 7.59
N GLN A 29 8.03 -0.88 8.04
CA GLN A 29 6.75 -1.48 8.29
C GLN A 29 6.29 -1.95 6.91
N ASP A 30 6.30 -3.26 6.71
CA ASP A 30 5.95 -3.99 5.49
C ASP A 30 5.05 -3.15 4.59
N ILE A 31 5.63 -2.57 3.53
CA ILE A 31 4.83 -1.86 2.53
C ILE A 31 3.92 -2.93 1.94
N PRO A 32 2.59 -2.85 2.17
CA PRO A 32 1.69 -3.88 1.71
C PRO A 32 1.85 -4.05 0.19
N SER A 33 1.81 -5.29 -0.33
CA SER A 33 2.06 -5.58 -1.74
C SER A 33 0.97 -4.94 -2.62
N ILE A 34 1.07 -3.65 -2.89
CA ILE A 34 0.29 -3.02 -3.95
C ILE A 34 0.76 -3.71 -5.23
N PRO A 35 -0.16 -4.25 -6.06
CA PRO A 35 0.21 -4.96 -7.28
C PRO A 35 0.78 -3.97 -8.30
N ARG A 36 2.02 -3.54 -8.12
CA ARG A 36 2.73 -2.68 -9.06
C ARG A 36 2.85 -3.47 -10.37
N LYS A 37 2.55 -2.84 -11.51
CA LYS A 37 2.98 -3.35 -12.82
C LYS A 37 4.50 -3.20 -12.94
N THR A 38 5.26 -3.87 -12.08
CA THR A 38 6.67 -4.10 -12.28
C THR A 38 6.83 -5.31 -13.16
N THR A 39 7.45 -5.09 -14.31
CA THR A 39 8.22 -6.08 -15.06
C THR A 39 9.23 -6.73 -14.11
N THR A 40 8.80 -7.73 -13.35
CA THR A 40 9.67 -8.60 -12.57
C THR A 40 9.53 -10.00 -13.17
N LYS A 41 10.61 -10.44 -13.80
CA LYS A 41 10.78 -11.79 -14.32
C LYS A 41 10.32 -12.83 -13.30
N ALA A 42 9.53 -13.77 -13.80
CA ALA A 42 9.28 -15.10 -13.23
C ALA A 42 8.75 -15.16 -11.79
N VAL A 43 7.47 -14.83 -11.59
CA VAL A 43 6.65 -15.53 -10.60
C VAL A 43 5.89 -16.64 -11.34
N LYS A 44 6.29 -17.89 -11.11
CA LYS A 44 5.53 -19.07 -11.55
C LYS A 44 4.32 -19.26 -10.63
N THR A 45 3.27 -18.46 -10.83
CA THR A 45 1.97 -18.72 -10.22
C THR A 45 1.17 -19.69 -11.09
N LYS A 46 0.62 -20.71 -10.44
CA LYS A 46 -0.24 -21.73 -11.04
C LYS A 46 -1.39 -21.06 -11.80
N LYS A 47 -1.75 -21.60 -12.98
CA LYS A 47 -2.87 -21.17 -13.81
C LYS A 47 -4.16 -21.08 -13.00
N VAL A 48 -4.51 -19.89 -12.52
CA VAL A 48 -5.88 -19.56 -12.13
C VAL A 48 -6.70 -19.53 -13.42
N LYS A 49 -7.75 -20.35 -13.50
CA LYS A 49 -8.66 -20.37 -14.66
C LYS A 49 -9.33 -19.00 -14.77
N LYS A 50 -8.83 -18.16 -15.68
CA LYS A 50 -9.50 -16.92 -16.05
C LYS A 50 -10.67 -17.27 -16.94
N ASN A 51 -11.89 -17.03 -16.46
CA ASN A 51 -13.10 -17.15 -17.23
C ASN A 51 -12.99 -16.16 -18.41
N ALA A 52 -12.90 -16.67 -19.63
CA ALA A 52 -12.51 -15.93 -20.83
C ALA A 52 -13.63 -15.02 -21.40
N ASN A 53 -14.53 -14.51 -20.57
CA ASN A 53 -15.67 -13.70 -20.99
C ASN A 53 -15.84 -12.44 -20.12
N VAL A 54 -14.77 -11.64 -19.99
CA VAL A 54 -14.88 -10.29 -19.44
C VAL A 54 -14.71 -9.29 -20.58
N VAL A 55 -15.86 -8.97 -21.17
CA VAL A 55 -16.06 -7.87 -22.12
C VAL A 55 -15.96 -6.57 -21.31
N TRP A 56 -14.91 -5.77 -21.56
CA TRP A 56 -14.69 -4.40 -21.05
C TRP A 56 -15.07 -4.08 -19.58
N GLY A 57 -14.67 -4.93 -18.64
CA GLY A 57 -14.70 -4.63 -17.20
C GLY A 57 -13.29 -4.50 -16.61
N THR A 58 -13.10 -3.59 -15.66
CA THR A 58 -11.84 -3.56 -14.90
C THR A 58 -11.73 -4.83 -14.05
N GLU A 59 -10.53 -5.17 -13.57
CA GLU A 59 -10.33 -6.26 -12.60
C GLU A 59 -11.24 -6.14 -11.36
N TYR A 60 -11.81 -4.96 -11.11
CA TYR A 60 -12.56 -4.59 -9.91
C TYR A 60 -14.08 -4.48 -10.09
N ASP A 61 -14.62 -4.70 -11.29
CA ASP A 61 -16.05 -4.42 -11.57
C ASP A 61 -17.03 -5.28 -10.76
N TYR A 62 -16.59 -6.46 -10.34
CA TYR A 62 -17.39 -7.34 -9.49
C TYR A 62 -17.73 -6.69 -8.13
N LEU A 63 -16.89 -5.76 -7.64
CA LEU A 63 -17.10 -5.05 -6.37
C LEU A 63 -18.29 -4.08 -6.41
N SER A 64 -18.73 -3.67 -7.60
CA SER A 64 -19.89 -2.78 -7.78
C SER A 64 -21.15 -3.52 -8.22
N THR A 65 -21.08 -4.83 -8.48
CA THR A 65 -22.18 -5.61 -9.10
C THR A 65 -22.69 -6.78 -8.25
N ARG A 66 -21.92 -7.28 -7.30
CA ARG A 66 -22.34 -8.34 -6.36
C ARG A 66 -21.72 -8.19 -4.98
N TYR A 67 -22.26 -8.89 -4.01
CA TYR A 67 -21.61 -9.07 -2.71
C TYR A 67 -20.40 -10.00 -2.84
N ILE A 68 -19.33 -9.67 -2.13
CA ILE A 68 -18.14 -10.51 -2.01
C ILE A 68 -18.14 -11.26 -0.68
N ASN A 69 -17.42 -12.37 -0.63
CA ASN A 69 -17.25 -13.18 0.56
C ASN A 69 -15.76 -13.42 0.85
N TYR A 70 -15.46 -14.26 1.85
CA TYR A 70 -14.08 -14.54 2.24
C TYR A 70 -13.31 -15.28 1.15
N ASP A 71 -13.96 -16.19 0.40
CA ASP A 71 -13.30 -16.95 -0.66
C ASP A 71 -12.75 -16.03 -1.76
N ASP A 72 -13.47 -14.94 -2.07
CA ASP A 72 -13.06 -13.91 -3.03
C ASP A 72 -11.74 -13.22 -2.65
N ILE A 73 -11.42 -13.13 -1.36
CA ILE A 73 -10.24 -12.40 -0.84
C ILE A 73 -9.25 -13.29 -0.08
N SER A 74 -9.51 -14.59 0.07
CA SER A 74 -8.74 -15.52 0.90
C SER A 74 -7.24 -15.62 0.55
N GLY A 75 -6.89 -15.32 -0.71
CA GLY A 75 -5.50 -15.28 -1.20
C GLY A 75 -4.88 -13.89 -1.27
N TYR A 76 -5.58 -12.86 -0.79
CA TYR A 76 -5.14 -11.47 -0.86
C TYR A 76 -4.44 -11.08 0.45
N ASP A 77 -3.30 -10.39 0.34
CA ASP A 77 -2.70 -9.70 1.49
C ASP A 77 -3.42 -8.38 1.80
N ARG A 78 -3.06 -7.78 2.94
CA ARG A 78 -3.65 -6.51 3.41
C ARG A 78 -3.54 -5.38 2.39
N GLY A 79 -2.45 -5.34 1.61
CA GLY A 79 -2.21 -4.34 0.58
C GLY A 79 -3.10 -4.51 -0.62
N GLN A 80 -3.29 -5.76 -1.05
CA GLN A 80 -4.20 -6.06 -2.13
C GLN A 80 -5.66 -5.81 -1.70
N ILE A 81 -6.04 -6.12 -0.45
CA ILE A 81 -7.36 -5.76 0.10
C ILE A 81 -7.54 -4.24 0.16
N ARG A 82 -6.52 -3.49 0.58
CA ARG A 82 -6.51 -2.03 0.54
C ARG A 82 -6.75 -1.51 -0.87
N VAL A 83 -6.10 -2.10 -1.88
CA VAL A 83 -6.32 -1.72 -3.29
C VAL A 83 -7.72 -2.07 -3.76
N LEU A 84 -8.25 -3.24 -3.42
CA LEU A 84 -9.65 -3.61 -3.71
C LEU A 84 -10.62 -2.58 -3.14
N LYS A 85 -10.49 -2.24 -1.86
CA LYS A 85 -11.35 -1.25 -1.20
C LYS A 85 -11.25 0.09 -1.91
N ASN A 86 -10.02 0.56 -2.17
CA ASN A 86 -9.79 1.86 -2.80
C ASN A 86 -10.20 1.89 -4.28
N SER A 87 -10.27 0.75 -4.98
CA SER A 87 -10.74 0.69 -6.36
C SER A 87 -12.20 1.16 -6.50
N ILE A 88 -13.04 0.88 -5.49
CA ILE A 88 -14.42 1.37 -5.43
C ILE A 88 -14.41 2.89 -5.41
N TYR A 89 -13.65 3.50 -4.50
CA TYR A 89 -13.51 4.96 -4.44
C TYR A 89 -12.89 5.55 -5.72
N ALA A 90 -11.94 4.85 -6.33
CA ALA A 90 -11.29 5.27 -7.57
C ALA A 90 -12.28 5.34 -8.75
N ARG A 91 -13.24 4.40 -8.83
CA ARG A 91 -14.30 4.43 -9.86
C ARG A 91 -15.19 5.66 -9.74
N HIS A 92 -15.36 6.18 -8.51
CA HIS A 92 -16.08 7.42 -8.21
C HIS A 92 -15.20 8.68 -8.32
N GLY A 93 -13.95 8.54 -8.78
CA GLY A 93 -13.04 9.66 -9.03
C GLY A 93 -12.33 10.21 -7.79
N ARG A 94 -12.17 9.41 -6.73
CA ARG A 94 -11.44 9.84 -5.52
C ARG A 94 -9.97 10.13 -5.85
N ILE A 95 -9.50 11.31 -5.49
CA ILE A 95 -8.08 11.68 -5.53
C ILE A 95 -7.40 11.12 -4.27
N PHE A 96 -6.37 10.30 -4.46
CA PHE A 96 -5.63 9.69 -3.36
C PHE A 96 -4.50 10.61 -2.85
N LYS A 97 -4.48 10.85 -1.53
CA LYS A 97 -3.38 11.54 -0.84
C LYS A 97 -2.19 10.61 -0.58
N ASP A 98 -2.47 9.33 -0.37
CA ASP A 98 -1.44 8.30 -0.25
C ASP A 98 -0.71 8.15 -1.57
N ALA A 99 0.61 8.32 -1.54
CA ALA A 99 1.44 8.35 -2.74
C ALA A 99 1.41 7.01 -3.48
N ALA A 100 1.36 5.89 -2.77
CA ALA A 100 1.42 4.56 -3.37
C ALA A 100 0.09 4.18 -4.03
N LEU A 101 -1.05 4.51 -3.40
CA LEU A 101 -2.37 4.36 -4.02
C LEU A 101 -2.53 5.26 -5.23
N ARG A 102 -2.09 6.53 -5.12
CA ARG A 102 -2.13 7.47 -6.23
C ARG A 102 -1.32 6.95 -7.43
N GLU A 103 -0.06 6.58 -7.20
CA GLU A 103 0.81 6.03 -8.23
C GLU A 103 0.19 4.78 -8.88
N TYR A 104 -0.39 3.89 -8.08
CA TYR A 104 -1.05 2.69 -8.57
C TYR A 104 -2.27 2.99 -9.46
N PHE A 105 -3.16 3.87 -9.01
CA PHE A 105 -4.39 4.17 -9.74
C PHE A 105 -4.13 5.06 -10.97
N GLU A 106 -3.16 5.97 -10.93
CA GLU A 106 -2.75 6.78 -12.08
C GLU A 106 -2.22 5.93 -13.26
N GLN A 107 -1.70 4.73 -12.98
CA GLN A 107 -1.29 3.77 -14.02
C GLN A 107 -2.48 2.99 -14.62
N GLN A 108 -3.70 3.15 -14.09
CA GLN A 108 -4.89 2.50 -14.61
C GLN A 108 -5.56 3.36 -15.67
N SER A 109 -5.73 2.81 -16.87
CA SER A 109 -6.32 3.53 -18.01
C SER A 109 -7.76 4.01 -17.78
N TRP A 110 -8.47 3.38 -16.84
CA TRP A 110 -9.86 3.70 -16.50
C TRP A 110 -10.00 4.72 -15.37
N TYR A 111 -8.94 4.99 -14.61
CA TYR A 111 -9.01 5.88 -13.46
C TYR A 111 -8.87 7.34 -13.87
N ARG A 112 -9.69 8.20 -13.26
CA ARG A 112 -9.63 9.65 -13.41
C ARG A 112 -10.00 10.30 -12.09
N GLY A 113 -9.02 10.84 -11.37
CA GLY A 113 -9.25 11.57 -10.13
C GLY A 113 -9.93 12.92 -10.42
N THR A 114 -11.07 13.17 -9.77
CA THR A 114 -11.88 14.39 -9.97
C THR A 114 -12.20 15.09 -8.64
N ARG A 115 -12.25 14.38 -7.52
CA ARG A 115 -12.64 14.96 -6.22
C ARG A 115 -11.95 14.30 -5.03
N ASN A 116 -11.82 15.04 -3.93
CA ASN A 116 -11.07 14.59 -2.75
C ASN A 116 -11.84 13.57 -1.88
N GLU A 117 -13.17 13.64 -1.87
CA GLU A 117 -14.03 12.81 -1.03
C GLU A 117 -15.22 12.29 -1.85
N ILE A 118 -15.69 11.09 -1.52
CA ILE A 118 -16.88 10.47 -2.12
C ILE A 118 -17.98 10.47 -1.05
N PRO A 119 -19.08 11.23 -1.22
CA PRO A 119 -20.23 11.15 -0.34
C PRO A 119 -20.78 9.72 -0.26
N ALA A 120 -21.14 9.27 0.95
CA ALA A 120 -21.60 7.91 1.18
C ALA A 120 -22.86 7.54 0.35
N GLY A 121 -23.70 8.52 0.02
CA GLY A 121 -24.91 8.32 -0.78
C GLY A 121 -24.67 8.04 -2.26
N GLU A 122 -23.44 8.17 -2.76
CA GLU A 122 -23.12 7.84 -4.16
C GLU A 122 -22.74 6.38 -4.36
N PHE A 123 -22.42 5.67 -3.27
CA PHE A 123 -22.17 4.24 -3.35
C PHE A 123 -23.48 3.47 -3.49
N ASN A 124 -23.46 2.48 -4.37
CA ASN A 124 -24.58 1.56 -4.47
C ASN A 124 -24.60 0.56 -3.29
N LYS A 125 -25.63 -0.28 -3.22
CA LYS A 125 -25.79 -1.26 -2.14
C LYS A 125 -24.64 -2.29 -2.04
N TYR A 126 -24.06 -2.70 -3.17
CA TYR A 126 -22.94 -3.63 -3.21
C TYR A 126 -21.65 -2.95 -2.78
N GLU A 127 -21.40 -1.75 -3.27
CA GLU A 127 -20.21 -0.96 -2.92
C GLU A 127 -20.15 -0.67 -1.43
N ASN A 128 -21.26 -0.22 -0.83
CA ASN A 128 -21.34 0.00 0.61
C ASN A 128 -21.05 -1.28 1.41
N ALA A 129 -21.68 -2.39 1.04
CA ALA A 129 -21.47 -3.67 1.71
C ALA A 129 -20.03 -4.19 1.55
N ASN A 130 -19.46 -4.06 0.36
CA ASN A 130 -18.13 -4.56 0.04
C ASN A 130 -17.03 -3.67 0.66
N ILE A 131 -17.21 -2.35 0.72
CA ILE A 131 -16.32 -1.45 1.49
C ILE A 131 -16.29 -1.90 2.95
N ALA A 132 -17.46 -2.10 3.56
CA ALA A 132 -17.58 -2.52 4.95
C ALA A 132 -16.99 -3.93 5.17
N PHE A 133 -17.14 -4.83 4.19
CA PHE A 133 -16.54 -6.16 4.23
C PHE A 133 -15.02 -6.09 4.16
N LEU A 134 -14.45 -5.42 3.15
CA LEU A 134 -13.01 -5.32 2.92
C LEU A 134 -12.30 -4.63 4.10
N LEU A 135 -12.91 -3.61 4.70
CA LEU A 135 -12.37 -2.93 5.87
C LEU A 135 -12.13 -3.87 7.06
N LYS A 136 -12.87 -4.97 7.19
CA LYS A 136 -12.69 -5.96 8.27
C LYS A 136 -11.42 -6.81 8.09
N TYR A 137 -10.93 -6.93 6.87
CA TYR A 137 -9.80 -7.79 6.51
C TYR A 137 -8.55 -7.01 6.07
N GLU A 138 -8.65 -5.69 5.95
CA GLU A 138 -7.53 -4.79 5.64
C GLU A 138 -6.63 -4.55 6.85
#